data_AF-A0A1B6F322-F1
#
_entry.id   AF-A0A1B6F322-F1
#
_cell.length_a   1.000
_cell.length_b   1.000
_cell.length_c   1.000
_cell.angle_alpha   90.00
_cell.angle_beta   90.00
_cell.angle_gamma   90.00
#
_symmetry.space_group_name_H-M   'P 1'
#
loop_
_entity.id
_entity.type
_entity.pdbx_description
1 polymer ?
#
loop_
_entity_poly.entity_id
_entity_poly.type
_entity_poly.pdbx_seq_one_letter_code
_entity_poly.pdbx_strand_id
1 'polypeptide(L)'
;LVELPALEVPGGGVTAGLVTAPSQVRIILRDLAGKASWDASILYCTPEQLRHTENELNVDKWSSEPTMEEKMLNSCIVGPSVPQHTLRHRSPNILPTYENSADDLDNLDDLLQYIGETSPECLESLDTPRNIPAPPLFPELEQEAMGSVVNQRFLEQDYVSRSSGLPMMQSERCRRVESRTPLSPFQHCRLLFSQLGLAGWERRTQLHLLDKSEKLLRELRNLDTQRCRETHKIAVIYVAPGQEDKNSILSNTGGSQAYENFIAALAWEVELESHT
;
A
#
# COMPACT_ATOMS: atom_id res chain seq x y z
N LEU A 1 -3.83 19.75 -3.83
CA LEU A 1 -2.64 19.51 -2.98
C LEU A 1 -2.44 20.74 -2.11
N VAL A 2 -2.13 20.56 -0.83
CA VAL A 2 -1.81 21.65 0.10
C VAL A 2 -0.51 21.29 0.80
N GLU A 3 0.44 22.22 0.85
CA GLU A 3 1.70 22.01 1.59
C GLU A 3 1.52 22.57 3.01
N LEU A 4 1.79 21.74 4.01
CA LEU A 4 1.62 22.01 5.43
C LEU A 4 2.96 21.78 6.15
N PRO A 5 3.27 22.50 7.24
CA PRO A 5 4.44 22.17 8.06
C PRO A 5 4.30 20.76 8.64
N ALA A 6 5.41 20.03 8.75
CA ALA A 6 5.42 18.72 9.39
C ALA A 6 5.04 18.86 10.88
N LEU A 7 4.15 17.98 11.34
CA LEU A 7 3.73 17.94 12.74
C LEU A 7 4.78 17.20 13.57
N GLU A 8 5.47 17.90 14.46
CA GLU A 8 6.32 17.26 15.47
C GLU A 8 5.46 16.69 16.58
N VAL A 9 5.26 15.39 16.56
CA VAL A 9 4.57 14.66 17.64
C VAL A 9 5.63 13.93 18.47
N PRO A 10 5.59 13.99 19.82
CA PRO A 10 6.48 13.20 20.67
C PRO A 10 6.44 11.71 20.26
N GLY A 11 7.61 11.10 20.05
CA GLY A 11 7.71 9.73 19.52
C GLY A 11 7.63 9.60 18.00
N GLY A 12 7.68 10.72 17.26
CA GLY A 12 7.75 10.74 15.80
C GLY A 12 6.44 10.49 15.07
N GLY A 13 5.31 10.38 15.79
CA GLY A 13 3.97 10.32 15.19
C GLY A 13 3.83 9.27 14.08
N VAL A 14 3.13 9.64 13.00
CA VAL A 14 2.89 8.78 11.82
C VAL A 14 4.17 8.39 11.05
N THR A 15 5.29 9.08 11.27
CA THR A 15 6.56 8.76 10.63
C THR A 15 7.43 7.86 11.50
N ALA A 16 6.93 7.40 12.66
CA ALA A 16 7.62 6.47 13.57
C ALA A 16 9.06 6.91 13.93
N GLY A 17 9.32 8.22 13.94
CA GLY A 17 10.64 8.79 14.24
C GLY A 17 11.60 8.85 13.06
N LEU A 18 11.17 8.50 11.84
CA LEU A 18 11.97 8.64 10.63
C LEU A 18 12.24 10.11 10.27
N VAL A 19 13.37 10.35 9.60
CA VAL A 19 13.75 11.70 9.14
C VAL A 19 13.00 12.02 7.86
N THR A 20 12.13 13.02 7.91
CA THR A 20 11.28 13.42 6.78
C THR A 20 11.49 14.88 6.35
N ALA A 21 10.87 15.28 5.25
CA ALA A 21 10.78 16.67 4.84
C ALA A 21 10.19 17.56 5.95
N PRO A 22 10.61 18.85 6.02
CA PRO A 22 10.07 19.82 6.99
C PRO A 22 8.59 20.16 6.73
N SER A 23 8.04 19.74 5.60
CA SER A 23 6.64 19.93 5.23
C SER A 23 6.05 18.66 4.63
N GLN A 24 4.74 18.52 4.80
CA GLN A 24 3.92 17.44 4.28
C GLN A 24 2.96 17.98 3.21
N VAL A 25 2.61 17.14 2.25
CA VAL A 25 1.65 17.45 1.20
C VAL A 25 0.35 16.72 1.50
N ARG A 26 -0.71 17.49 1.75
CA ARG A 26 -2.07 16.98 1.86
C ARG A 26 -2.72 16.90 0.49
N ILE A 27 -3.06 15.69 0.06
CA ILE A 27 -3.94 15.41 -1.07
C ILE A 27 -5.37 15.47 -0.55
N ILE A 28 -6.24 16.19 -1.26
CA ILE A 28 -7.67 16.22 -0.97
C ILE A 28 -8.35 15.75 -2.24
N LEU A 29 -9.03 14.61 -2.16
CA LEU A 29 -9.86 14.08 -3.22
C LEU A 29 -11.32 14.33 -2.84
N ARG A 30 -12.06 14.90 -3.77
CA ARG A 30 -13.50 15.13 -3.66
C ARG A 30 -14.16 14.57 -4.89
N ASP A 31 -15.09 13.66 -4.67
CA ASP A 31 -15.91 13.07 -5.71
C ASP A 31 -17.33 12.90 -5.18
N LEU A 32 -18.18 12.21 -5.95
CA LEU A 32 -19.55 11.91 -5.52
C LEU A 32 -19.58 10.96 -4.32
N ALA A 33 -18.54 10.14 -4.11
CA ALA A 33 -18.43 9.23 -2.99
C ALA A 33 -18.07 9.93 -1.67
N GLY A 34 -17.52 11.14 -1.75
CA GLY A 34 -17.36 12.04 -0.62
C GLY A 34 -16.01 12.76 -0.66
N LYS A 35 -15.46 13.00 0.53
CA LYS A 35 -14.20 13.72 0.71
C LYS A 35 -13.20 12.85 1.45
N ALA A 36 -12.07 12.61 0.80
CA ALA A 36 -10.94 11.90 1.38
C ALA A 36 -9.70 12.80 1.38
N SER A 37 -8.81 12.56 2.35
CA SER A 37 -7.52 13.25 2.40
C SER A 37 -6.42 12.32 2.84
N TRP A 38 -5.26 12.48 2.21
CA TRP A 38 -4.04 11.75 2.54
C TRP A 38 -2.90 12.74 2.72
N ASP A 39 -2.04 12.48 3.70
CA ASP A 39 -0.83 13.24 3.92
C ASP A 39 0.36 12.44 3.42
N ALA A 40 1.22 13.08 2.64
CA ALA A 40 2.45 12.51 2.11
C ALA A 40 3.64 13.35 2.53
N SER A 41 4.75 12.72 2.90
CA SER A 41 6.02 13.38 3.18
C SER A 41 7.16 12.64 2.49
N ILE A 42 8.23 13.36 2.17
CA ILE A 42 9.44 12.72 1.67
C ILE A 42 10.14 12.05 2.85
N LEU A 43 10.44 10.76 2.71
CA LEU A 43 11.28 10.02 3.63
C LEU A 43 12.74 10.15 3.18
N TYR A 44 13.61 10.69 4.04
CA TYR A 44 15.03 10.82 3.72
C TYR A 44 15.84 9.63 4.22
N CYS A 45 15.71 9.30 5.50
CA CYS A 45 16.49 8.23 6.14
C CYS A 45 15.94 7.89 7.53
N THR A 46 16.52 6.86 8.14
CA THR A 46 16.33 6.56 9.56
C THR A 46 17.21 7.46 10.45
N PRO A 47 16.86 7.67 11.73
CA PRO A 47 17.71 8.41 12.67
C PRO A 47 19.11 7.81 12.84
N GLU A 48 19.22 6.49 12.72
CA GLU A 48 20.51 5.78 12.77
C GLU A 48 21.39 6.16 11.59
N GLN A 49 20.84 6.12 10.38
CA GLN A 49 21.54 6.51 9.17
C GLN A 49 21.97 7.98 9.20
N LEU A 50 21.17 8.88 9.78
CA LEU A 50 21.54 10.29 9.97
C LEU A 50 22.78 10.41 10.88
N ARG A 51 22.79 9.72 12.03
CA ARG A 51 23.93 9.70 12.96
C ARG A 51 25.21 9.13 12.35
N HIS A 52 25.08 8.10 11.51
CA HIS A 52 26.22 7.56 10.77
C HIS A 52 26.77 8.58 9.76
N THR A 53 25.91 9.32 9.06
CA THR A 53 26.33 10.33 8.09
C THR A 53 27.07 11.50 8.76
N GLU A 54 26.63 11.94 9.94
CA GLU A 54 27.32 12.99 10.73
C GLU A 54 28.72 12.57 11.20
N ASN A 55 28.90 11.29 11.52
CA ASN A 55 30.19 10.72 11.93
C ASN A 55 31.13 10.39 10.73
N GLU A 56 30.57 10.11 9.55
CA GLU A 56 31.32 9.76 8.32
C GLU A 56 31.96 10.96 7.60
N LEU A 57 31.62 12.20 7.97
CA LEU A 57 32.29 13.40 7.45
C LEU A 57 33.78 13.50 7.86
N ASN A 58 34.30 12.56 8.66
CA ASN A 58 35.62 12.62 9.27
C ASN A 58 36.54 11.43 9.00
N VAL A 59 36.21 10.47 8.11
CA VAL A 59 37.06 9.29 7.90
C VAL A 59 37.19 8.90 6.41
N ASP A 60 38.27 9.38 5.78
CA ASP A 60 38.84 8.82 4.54
C ASP A 60 39.44 7.44 4.81
N LYS A 61 38.60 6.41 4.97
CA LYS A 61 38.89 4.98 4.75
C LYS A 61 37.69 4.17 5.23
N TRP A 62 36.90 3.68 4.28
CA TRP A 62 35.86 2.69 4.60
C TRP A 62 36.05 1.47 3.70
N SER A 63 36.76 0.48 4.24
CA SER A 63 36.67 -0.92 3.83
C SER A 63 35.77 -1.61 4.83
N SER A 64 34.46 -1.34 4.79
CA SER A 64 33.51 -2.09 5.63
C SER A 64 32.59 -2.90 4.76
N GLU A 65 32.25 -4.06 5.31
CA GLU A 65 31.26 -4.95 4.72
C GLU A 65 29.93 -4.22 4.50
N PRO A 66 29.24 -4.48 3.38
CA PRO A 66 27.94 -3.90 3.12
C PRO A 66 26.97 -4.25 4.25
N THR A 67 26.17 -3.27 4.69
CA THR A 67 25.12 -3.52 5.67
C THR A 67 24.12 -4.56 5.14
N MET A 68 23.37 -5.23 6.02
CA MET A 68 22.38 -6.25 5.62
C MET A 68 21.36 -5.68 4.61
N GLU A 69 21.00 -4.41 4.75
CA GLU A 69 20.13 -3.66 3.82
C GLU A 69 20.77 -3.49 2.43
N GLU A 70 22.06 -3.14 2.37
CA GLU A 70 22.82 -3.06 1.12
C GLU A 70 23.00 -4.44 0.48
N LYS A 71 23.21 -5.50 1.27
CA LYS A 71 23.25 -6.89 0.80
C LYS A 71 21.92 -7.33 0.20
N MET A 72 20.79 -6.96 0.81
CA MET A 72 19.44 -7.25 0.29
C MET A 72 19.15 -6.52 -1.03
N LEU A 73 19.49 -5.24 -1.15
CA LEU A 73 19.35 -4.47 -2.39
C LEU A 73 20.28 -4.98 -3.50
N ASN A 74 21.51 -5.39 -3.15
CA ASN A 74 22.48 -5.93 -4.10
C ASN A 74 22.16 -7.37 -4.53
N SER A 75 21.48 -8.15 -3.68
CA SER A 75 20.96 -9.50 -3.99
C SER A 75 19.99 -9.48 -5.17
N CYS A 76 19.20 -8.41 -5.31
CA CYS A 76 18.28 -8.23 -6.43
C CYS A 76 18.96 -7.93 -7.78
N ILE A 77 20.25 -7.59 -7.78
CA ILE A 77 20.93 -7.07 -8.98
C ILE A 77 22.07 -8.00 -9.43
N VAL A 78 22.97 -8.48 -8.56
CA VAL A 78 24.09 -9.38 -8.97
C VAL A 78 24.64 -10.27 -7.82
N GLY A 79 23.89 -10.46 -6.72
CA GLY A 79 24.37 -11.27 -5.60
C GLY A 79 24.39 -12.78 -5.91
N PRO A 80 25.30 -13.57 -5.29
CA PRO A 80 25.19 -15.02 -5.26
C PRO A 80 24.04 -15.42 -4.33
N SER A 81 22.78 -15.15 -4.71
CA SER A 81 21.64 -15.71 -4.02
C SER A 81 21.58 -17.21 -4.32
N VAL A 82 21.74 -18.01 -3.26
CA VAL A 82 21.52 -19.45 -3.27
C VAL A 82 20.11 -19.71 -3.80
N PRO A 83 19.84 -20.74 -4.63
CA PRO A 83 18.49 -21.01 -5.11
C PRO A 83 17.51 -21.07 -3.93
N GLN A 84 16.33 -20.47 -4.04
CA GLN A 84 15.35 -20.37 -2.94
C GLN A 84 15.11 -21.73 -2.25
N HIS A 85 15.08 -22.82 -3.03
CA HIS A 85 14.90 -24.19 -2.55
C HIS A 85 16.06 -24.74 -1.68
N THR A 86 17.15 -23.99 -1.53
CA THR A 86 18.30 -24.33 -0.67
C THR A 86 18.33 -23.48 0.60
N LEU A 87 17.42 -22.52 0.73
CA LEU A 87 17.27 -21.72 1.94
C LEU A 87 16.60 -22.57 3.03
N ARG A 88 16.96 -22.27 4.27
CA ARG A 88 16.36 -22.92 5.44
C ARG A 88 14.98 -22.32 5.68
N HIS A 89 14.06 -23.16 6.11
CA HIS A 89 12.70 -22.76 6.47
C HIS A 89 12.51 -22.83 7.99
N ARG A 90 11.69 -21.92 8.51
CA ARG A 90 11.21 -21.95 9.90
C ARG A 90 10.05 -22.93 10.03
N SER A 91 9.70 -23.27 11.28
CA SER A 91 8.46 -24.00 11.51
C SER A 91 7.25 -23.14 11.17
N PRO A 92 6.17 -23.70 10.60
CA PRO A 92 4.96 -22.96 10.20
C PRO A 92 4.30 -22.13 11.31
N ASN A 93 4.55 -22.45 12.58
CA ASN A 93 3.96 -21.75 13.73
C ASN A 93 4.75 -20.51 14.21
N ILE A 94 5.87 -20.17 13.55
CA ILE A 94 6.72 -19.04 13.95
C ILE A 94 6.56 -17.91 12.94
N LEU A 95 6.10 -16.76 13.42
CA LEU A 95 6.03 -15.54 12.63
C LEU A 95 7.45 -15.03 12.30
N PRO A 96 7.82 -14.84 11.02
CA PRO A 96 9.06 -14.17 10.66
C PRO A 96 9.06 -12.73 11.15
N THR A 97 10.10 -12.34 11.88
CA THR A 97 10.32 -10.98 12.36
C THR A 97 11.72 -10.52 11.97
N TYR A 98 11.96 -9.21 12.04
CA TYR A 98 13.30 -8.66 11.82
C TYR A 98 14.34 -9.29 12.77
N GLU A 99 13.98 -9.47 14.05
CA GLU A 99 14.88 -10.00 15.07
C GLU A 99 15.27 -11.47 14.85
N ASN A 100 14.41 -12.25 14.19
CA ASN A 100 14.66 -13.66 13.92
C ASN A 100 15.05 -13.94 12.46
N SER A 101 15.38 -12.89 11.70
CA SER A 101 15.84 -12.97 10.31
C SER A 101 17.31 -13.33 10.20
N ALA A 102 17.66 -14.07 9.14
CA ALA A 102 19.03 -14.44 8.82
C ALA A 102 19.19 -14.56 7.28
N ASP A 103 20.42 -14.42 6.79
CA ASP A 103 20.74 -14.44 5.35
C ASP A 103 20.39 -15.79 4.68
N ASP A 104 20.30 -16.87 5.45
CA ASP A 104 19.98 -18.23 4.99
C ASP A 104 18.48 -18.58 5.06
N LEU A 105 17.61 -17.63 5.44
CA LEU A 105 16.17 -17.83 5.62
C LEU A 105 15.35 -17.15 4.53
N ASP A 106 14.33 -17.84 4.03
CA ASP A 106 13.33 -17.23 3.16
C ASP A 106 12.17 -16.66 3.99
N ASN A 107 12.32 -15.39 4.41
CA ASN A 107 11.32 -14.69 5.22
C ASN A 107 9.94 -14.58 4.55
N LEU A 108 9.90 -14.52 3.22
CA LEU A 108 8.65 -14.41 2.49
C LEU A 108 7.95 -15.76 2.44
N ASP A 109 8.69 -16.82 2.11
CA ASP A 109 8.15 -18.18 2.06
C ASP A 109 7.66 -18.64 3.44
N ASP A 110 8.46 -18.41 4.49
CA ASP A 110 8.09 -18.71 5.87
C ASP A 110 6.86 -17.93 6.33
N LEU A 111 6.70 -16.67 5.88
CA LEU A 111 5.54 -15.85 6.22
C LEU A 111 4.28 -16.37 5.53
N LEU A 112 4.38 -16.74 4.25
CA LEU A 112 3.27 -17.33 3.51
C LEU A 112 2.83 -18.65 4.15
N GLN A 113 3.80 -19.48 4.57
CA GLN A 113 3.56 -20.71 5.31
C GLN A 113 2.87 -20.44 6.66
N TYR A 114 3.34 -19.44 7.42
CA TYR A 114 2.74 -19.05 8.70
C TYR A 114 1.30 -18.56 8.56
N ILE A 115 1.01 -17.74 7.54
CA ILE A 115 -0.35 -17.26 7.30
C ILE A 115 -1.26 -18.42 6.90
N GLY A 116 -0.77 -19.37 6.09
CA GLY A 116 -1.54 -20.56 5.72
C GLY A 116 -1.91 -21.42 6.94
N GLU A 117 -1.01 -21.53 7.92
CA GLU A 117 -1.24 -22.29 9.15
C GLU A 117 -2.16 -21.57 10.14
N THR A 118 -1.96 -20.27 10.35
CA THR A 118 -2.67 -19.49 11.37
C THR A 118 -4.00 -18.90 10.91
N SER A 119 -4.19 -18.75 9.61
CA SER A 119 -5.35 -18.11 8.97
C SER A 119 -5.85 -18.94 7.78
N PRO A 120 -6.58 -20.05 8.03
CA PRO A 120 -7.10 -20.91 6.95
C PRO A 120 -8.10 -20.18 6.02
N GLU A 121 -8.73 -19.10 6.49
CA GLU A 121 -9.57 -18.21 5.67
C GLU A 121 -8.80 -17.50 4.55
N CYS A 122 -7.47 -17.46 4.63
CA CYS A 122 -6.61 -16.90 3.61
C CYS A 122 -6.16 -17.92 2.55
N LEU A 123 -6.56 -19.19 2.68
CA LEU A 123 -6.23 -20.24 1.71
C LEU A 123 -7.29 -20.32 0.61
N GLU A 124 -6.84 -20.54 -0.63
CA GLU A 124 -7.75 -20.85 -1.75
C GLU A 124 -8.40 -22.24 -1.56
N SER A 125 -7.68 -23.17 -0.93
CA SER A 125 -8.13 -24.51 -0.57
C SER A 125 -7.46 -24.96 0.73
N LEU A 126 -8.20 -25.68 1.59
CA LEU A 126 -7.69 -26.15 2.89
C LEU A 126 -6.56 -27.18 2.77
N ASP A 127 -6.45 -27.85 1.63
CA ASP A 127 -5.46 -28.90 1.37
C ASP A 127 -4.18 -28.39 0.66
N THR A 128 -4.12 -27.10 0.31
CA THR A 128 -3.00 -26.53 -0.44
C THR A 128 -2.30 -25.44 0.36
N PRO A 129 -1.04 -25.65 0.76
CA PRO A 129 -0.23 -24.61 1.38
C PRO A 129 -0.14 -23.36 0.52
N ARG A 130 -0.15 -22.19 1.17
CA ARG A 130 -0.16 -20.88 0.51
C ARG A 130 1.14 -20.56 -0.24
N ASN A 131 2.25 -21.17 0.14
CA ASN A 131 3.57 -20.92 -0.44
C ASN A 131 3.87 -21.77 -1.69
N ILE A 132 2.91 -22.56 -2.17
CA ILE A 132 3.08 -23.33 -3.40
C ILE A 132 2.81 -22.42 -4.61
N PRO A 133 3.71 -22.41 -5.62
CA PRO A 133 3.47 -21.65 -6.85
C PRO A 133 2.23 -22.18 -7.58
N ALA A 134 1.54 -21.30 -8.29
CA ALA A 134 0.41 -21.69 -9.11
C ALA A 134 0.86 -22.73 -10.16
N PRO A 135 0.00 -23.72 -10.49
CA PRO A 135 0.32 -24.68 -11.53
C PRO A 135 0.51 -23.97 -12.88
N PRO A 136 1.52 -24.36 -13.67
CA PRO A 136 1.85 -23.65 -14.89
C PRO A 136 0.80 -23.86 -15.98
N LEU A 137 0.48 -22.78 -16.69
CA LEU A 137 -0.43 -22.83 -17.84
C LEU A 137 0.19 -23.55 -19.05
N PHE A 138 1.51 -23.41 -19.23
CA PHE A 138 2.28 -24.01 -20.33
C PHE A 138 3.65 -24.49 -19.81
N PRO A 139 3.77 -25.76 -19.37
CA PRO A 139 4.98 -26.27 -18.72
C PRO A 139 6.25 -26.15 -19.56
N GLU A 140 6.15 -26.34 -20.88
CA GLU A 140 7.30 -26.27 -21.79
C GLU A 140 7.84 -24.84 -21.91
N LEU A 141 6.95 -23.86 -22.09
CA LEU A 141 7.33 -22.45 -22.20
C LEU A 141 7.87 -21.92 -20.87
N GLU A 142 7.31 -22.37 -19.75
CA GLU A 142 7.83 -22.04 -18.42
C GLU A 142 9.25 -22.58 -18.23
N GLN A 143 9.52 -23.84 -18.61
CA GLN A 143 10.87 -24.41 -18.54
C GLN A 143 11.87 -23.66 -19.43
N GLU A 144 11.46 -23.28 -20.65
CA GLU A 144 12.29 -22.47 -21.55
C GLU A 144 12.59 -21.07 -20.97
N ALA A 145 11.57 -20.42 -20.39
CA ALA A 145 11.72 -19.11 -19.75
C ALA A 145 12.62 -19.19 -18.51
N MET A 146 12.43 -20.21 -17.65
CA MET A 146 13.29 -20.46 -16.48
C MET A 146 14.73 -20.69 -16.91
N GLY A 147 14.96 -21.55 -17.92
CA GLY A 147 16.29 -21.80 -18.47
C GLY A 147 16.95 -20.54 -19.02
N SER A 148 16.19 -19.70 -19.72
CA SER A 148 16.66 -18.43 -20.28
C SER A 148 17.07 -17.44 -19.19
N VAL A 149 16.26 -17.29 -18.13
CA VAL A 149 16.55 -16.40 -17.00
C VAL A 149 17.79 -16.87 -16.24
N VAL A 150 17.89 -18.18 -15.96
CA VAL A 150 19.05 -18.76 -15.27
C VAL A 150 20.32 -18.59 -16.12
N ASN A 151 20.25 -18.85 -17.42
CA ASN A 151 21.39 -18.65 -18.32
C ASN A 151 21.80 -17.18 -18.42
N GLN A 152 20.84 -16.26 -18.55
CA GLN A 152 21.11 -14.82 -18.54
C GLN A 152 21.82 -14.40 -17.24
N ARG A 153 21.36 -14.89 -16.09
CA ARG A 153 21.99 -14.63 -14.79
C ARG A 153 23.44 -15.11 -14.76
N PHE A 154 23.73 -16.32 -15.24
CA PHE A 154 25.10 -16.82 -15.32
C PHE A 154 26.00 -15.96 -16.22
N LEU A 155 25.48 -15.53 -17.37
CA LEU A 155 26.22 -14.66 -18.30
C LEU A 155 26.49 -13.28 -17.69
N GLU A 156 25.50 -12.68 -17.00
CA GLU A 156 25.67 -11.40 -16.30
C GLU A 156 26.68 -11.50 -15.17
N GLN A 157 26.65 -12.59 -14.38
CA GLN A 157 27.60 -12.82 -13.31
C GLN A 157 29.04 -13.01 -13.84
N ASP A 158 29.22 -13.78 -14.91
CA ASP A 158 30.52 -13.91 -15.59
C ASP A 158 30.99 -12.55 -16.15
N TYR A 159 30.09 -11.80 -16.79
CA TYR A 159 30.41 -10.46 -17.32
C TYR A 159 30.85 -9.50 -16.21
N VAL A 160 30.11 -9.40 -15.10
CA VAL A 160 30.45 -8.54 -13.96
C VAL A 160 31.77 -8.99 -13.31
N SER A 161 31.98 -10.31 -13.16
CA SER A 161 33.24 -10.83 -12.61
C SER A 161 34.47 -10.42 -13.44
N ARG A 162 34.33 -10.39 -14.78
CA ARG A 162 35.40 -9.99 -15.69
C ARG A 162 35.55 -8.47 -15.83
N SER A 163 34.45 -7.73 -15.72
CA SER A 163 34.39 -6.33 -16.11
C SER A 163 34.41 -5.35 -14.92
N SER A 164 34.14 -5.81 -13.70
CA SER A 164 34.14 -4.98 -12.47
C SER A 164 35.48 -4.29 -12.19
N GLY A 165 36.59 -4.84 -12.69
CA GLY A 165 37.93 -4.25 -12.58
C GLY A 165 38.23 -3.15 -13.61
N LEU A 166 37.39 -2.97 -14.63
CA LEU A 166 37.63 -1.99 -15.69
C LEU A 166 37.30 -0.57 -15.18
N PRO A 167 38.17 0.43 -15.43
CA PRO A 167 37.92 1.82 -15.02
C PRO A 167 36.60 2.39 -15.55
N MET A 168 36.16 1.93 -16.73
CA MET A 168 34.89 2.35 -17.35
C MET A 168 33.65 1.79 -16.65
N MET A 169 33.81 0.77 -15.80
CA MET A 169 32.72 0.15 -15.01
C MET A 169 32.78 0.57 -13.54
N GLN A 170 33.76 1.38 -13.14
CA GLN A 170 33.90 1.92 -11.79
C GLN A 170 33.35 3.34 -11.76
N SER A 171 32.37 3.57 -10.89
CA SER A 171 31.90 4.93 -10.56
C SER A 171 32.55 5.36 -9.26
N GLU A 172 32.90 6.65 -9.16
CA GLU A 172 33.16 7.25 -7.86
C GLU A 172 31.91 7.09 -6.97
N ARG A 173 32.13 6.83 -5.67
CA ARG A 173 31.04 6.71 -4.71
C ARG A 173 30.33 8.06 -4.63
N CYS A 174 29.10 8.13 -5.14
CA CYS A 174 28.30 9.35 -5.08
C CYS A 174 27.95 9.63 -3.62
N ARG A 175 28.33 10.82 -3.13
CA ARG A 175 27.95 11.25 -1.78
C ARG A 175 26.43 11.44 -1.73
N ARG A 176 25.81 10.98 -0.65
CA ARG A 176 24.38 11.21 -0.40
C ARG A 176 24.11 12.72 -0.47
N VAL A 177 23.15 13.12 -1.31
CA VAL A 177 22.75 14.51 -1.42
C VAL A 177 22.06 14.92 -0.13
N GLU A 178 22.57 15.95 0.54
CA GLU A 178 21.96 16.51 1.73
C GLU A 178 20.55 17.04 1.42
N SER A 179 19.62 16.81 2.34
CA SER A 179 18.28 17.39 2.24
C SER A 179 18.40 18.91 2.33
N ARG A 180 17.95 19.59 1.28
CA ARG A 180 17.91 21.06 1.24
C ARG A 180 16.50 21.53 1.49
N THR A 181 16.36 22.63 2.22
CA THR A 181 15.07 23.33 2.31
C THR A 181 14.65 23.78 0.92
N PRO A 182 13.37 23.60 0.53
CA PRO A 182 12.90 23.98 -0.79
C PRO A 182 13.02 25.50 -1.00
N LEU A 183 13.47 25.88 -2.20
CA LEU A 183 13.66 27.30 -2.59
C LEU A 183 12.35 27.98 -3.01
N SER A 184 11.32 27.20 -3.38
CA SER A 184 10.04 27.72 -3.85
C SER A 184 8.87 27.24 -2.99
N PRO A 185 7.81 28.04 -2.84
CA PRO A 185 6.58 27.57 -2.22
C PRO A 185 6.00 26.41 -3.04
N PHE A 186 5.32 25.47 -2.36
CA PHE A 186 4.69 24.30 -2.98
C PHE A 186 5.66 23.34 -3.71
N GLN A 187 6.95 23.36 -3.38
CA GLN A 187 7.93 22.49 -4.03
C GLN A 187 7.62 21.01 -3.80
N HIS A 188 7.18 20.63 -2.60
CA HIS A 188 6.83 19.25 -2.31
C HIS A 188 5.54 18.86 -3.04
N CYS A 189 4.56 19.77 -3.11
CA CYS A 189 3.38 19.56 -3.95
C CYS A 189 3.76 19.31 -5.41
N ARG A 190 4.69 20.11 -5.97
CA ARG A 190 5.16 19.94 -7.36
C ARG A 190 5.86 18.60 -7.56
N LEU A 191 6.72 18.20 -6.64
CA LEU A 191 7.42 16.91 -6.70
C LEU A 191 6.42 15.75 -6.69
N LEU A 192 5.49 15.73 -5.73
CA LEU A 192 4.46 14.71 -5.65
C LEU A 192 3.58 14.68 -6.91
N PHE A 193 3.16 15.85 -7.38
CA PHE A 193 2.37 15.97 -8.61
C PHE A 193 3.11 15.39 -9.83
N SER A 194 4.43 15.59 -9.90
CA SER A 194 5.28 14.99 -10.93
C SER A 194 5.43 13.48 -10.77
N GLN A 195 5.62 12.98 -9.55
CA GLN A 195 5.76 11.55 -9.25
C GLN A 195 4.47 10.77 -9.56
N LEU A 196 3.31 11.38 -9.34
CA LEU A 196 2.02 10.83 -9.75
C LEU A 196 1.79 10.86 -11.27
N GLY A 197 2.75 11.37 -12.05
CA GLY A 197 2.67 11.49 -13.50
C GLY A 197 1.71 12.59 -13.98
N LEU A 198 1.20 13.43 -13.07
CA LEU A 198 0.22 14.48 -13.40
C LEU A 198 0.88 15.68 -14.10
N ALA A 199 2.20 15.85 -13.99
CA ALA A 199 2.94 16.89 -14.69
C ALA A 199 3.15 16.61 -16.20
N GLY A 200 2.86 15.40 -16.67
CA GLY A 200 3.06 14.98 -18.06
C GLY A 200 2.20 15.76 -19.05
N TRP A 201 2.74 16.00 -20.25
CA TRP A 201 2.02 16.73 -21.32
C TRP A 201 0.69 16.06 -21.70
N GLU A 202 0.68 14.73 -21.76
CA GLU A 202 -0.52 13.93 -22.08
C GLU A 202 -1.70 14.20 -21.13
N ARG A 203 -1.43 14.55 -19.87
CA ARG A 203 -2.47 14.75 -18.85
C ARG A 203 -2.93 16.20 -18.73
N ARG A 204 -2.30 17.15 -19.42
CA ARG A 204 -2.64 18.59 -19.30
C ARG A 204 -4.05 18.90 -19.77
N THR A 205 -4.59 18.14 -20.72
CA THR A 205 -5.97 18.30 -21.20
C THR A 205 -7.00 17.89 -20.15
N GLN A 206 -6.60 17.09 -19.15
CA GLN A 206 -7.45 16.63 -18.03
C GLN A 206 -7.27 17.49 -16.77
N LEU A 207 -6.40 18.50 -16.82
CA LEU A 207 -6.06 19.35 -15.69
C LEU A 207 -6.59 20.76 -15.94
N HIS A 208 -7.61 21.14 -15.18
CA HIS A 208 -8.21 22.47 -15.26
C HIS A 208 -7.82 23.28 -14.04
N LEU A 209 -7.18 24.43 -14.27
CA LEU A 209 -6.97 25.42 -13.23
C LEU A 209 -8.30 26.13 -12.97
N LEU A 210 -8.72 26.16 -11.71
CA LEU A 210 -9.96 26.79 -11.29
C LEU A 210 -9.65 28.01 -10.42
N ASP A 211 -10.28 29.14 -10.75
CA ASP A 211 -10.22 30.34 -9.93
C ASP A 211 -11.11 30.19 -8.70
N LYS A 212 -10.60 30.66 -7.55
CA LYS A 212 -11.38 30.69 -6.31
C LYS A 212 -12.50 31.73 -6.44
N SER A 213 -13.73 31.26 -6.63
CA SER A 213 -14.94 32.09 -6.70
C SER A 213 -16.00 31.62 -5.70
N GLU A 214 -16.91 32.52 -5.32
CA GLU A 214 -18.07 32.19 -4.48
C GLU A 214 -18.94 31.08 -5.12
N LYS A 215 -19.07 31.11 -6.45
CA LYS A 215 -19.78 30.06 -7.20
C LYS A 215 -19.09 28.70 -7.01
N LEU A 216 -17.78 28.61 -7.21
CA LEU A 216 -17.02 27.37 -7.02
C LEU A 216 -17.16 26.84 -5.59
N LEU A 217 -17.08 27.71 -4.57
CA LEU A 217 -17.23 27.32 -3.17
C LEU A 217 -18.65 26.83 -2.82
N ARG A 218 -19.68 27.31 -3.52
CA ARG A 218 -21.05 26.79 -3.39
C ARG A 218 -21.19 25.42 -4.06
N GLU A 219 -20.69 25.26 -5.28
CA GLU A 219 -20.74 23.98 -5.98
C GLU A 219 -19.94 22.88 -5.26
N LEU A 220 -18.78 23.20 -4.67
CA LEU A 220 -18.03 22.23 -3.86
C LEU A 220 -18.81 21.79 -2.61
N ARG A 221 -19.59 22.68 -1.99
CA ARG A 221 -20.48 22.32 -0.87
C ARG A 221 -21.65 21.46 -1.33
N ASN A 222 -22.20 21.76 -2.50
CA ASN A 222 -23.25 20.94 -3.11
C ASN A 222 -22.74 19.52 -3.40
N LEU A 223 -21.54 19.41 -3.97
CA LEU A 223 -20.86 18.12 -4.20
C LEU A 223 -20.68 17.34 -2.90
N ASP A 224 -20.16 17.99 -1.85
CA ASP A 224 -19.96 17.37 -0.53
C ASP A 224 -21.29 16.87 0.11
N THR A 225 -22.44 17.43 -0.29
CA THR A 225 -23.78 17.07 0.25
C THR A 225 -24.45 15.95 -0.56
N GLN A 226 -23.98 15.69 -1.78
CA GLN A 226 -24.58 14.71 -2.66
C GLN A 226 -24.27 13.29 -2.16
N ARG A 227 -25.30 12.48 -1.92
CA ARG A 227 -25.11 11.08 -1.53
C ARG A 227 -24.80 10.25 -2.79
N CYS A 228 -23.72 9.47 -2.75
CA CYS A 228 -23.30 8.57 -3.84
C CYS A 228 -24.21 7.35 -4.06
N ARG A 229 -25.11 7.07 -3.13
CA ARG A 229 -25.95 5.87 -3.16
C ARG A 229 -27.39 6.22 -3.46
N GLU A 230 -27.96 5.49 -4.38
CA GLU A 230 -29.39 5.55 -4.66
C GLU A 230 -30.17 4.96 -3.47
N THR A 231 -30.99 5.79 -2.83
CA THR A 231 -31.80 5.37 -1.68
C THR A 231 -33.17 4.93 -2.16
N HIS A 232 -33.46 3.63 -2.02
CA HIS A 232 -34.77 3.09 -2.31
C HIS A 232 -35.57 2.95 -1.01
N LYS A 233 -36.82 3.43 -1.03
CA LYS A 233 -37.78 3.22 0.06
C LYS A 233 -38.83 2.23 -0.42
N ILE A 234 -38.85 1.06 0.19
CA ILE A 234 -39.81 0.00 -0.14
C ILE A 234 -40.69 -0.19 1.09
N ALA A 235 -42.00 0.02 0.91
CA ALA A 235 -42.98 -0.27 1.95
C ALA A 235 -43.32 -1.76 1.89
N VAL A 236 -43.24 -2.44 3.03
CA VAL A 236 -43.69 -3.83 3.18
C VAL A 236 -44.92 -3.83 4.06
N ILE A 237 -46.01 -4.46 3.61
CA ILE A 237 -47.31 -4.45 4.29
C ILE A 237 -47.73 -5.90 4.54
N TYR A 238 -48.11 -6.21 5.77
CA TYR A 238 -48.68 -7.50 6.14
C TYR A 238 -50.20 -7.50 5.94
N VAL A 239 -50.73 -8.52 5.24
CA VAL A 239 -52.17 -8.74 5.06
C VAL A 239 -52.54 -10.05 5.76
N ALA A 240 -53.33 -9.95 6.82
CA ALA A 240 -53.78 -11.12 7.58
C ALA A 240 -54.94 -11.85 6.87
N PRO A 241 -55.16 -13.15 7.15
CA PRO A 241 -56.25 -13.90 6.55
C PRO A 241 -57.61 -13.24 6.77
N GLY A 242 -58.37 -13.02 5.68
CA GLY A 242 -59.69 -12.39 5.73
C GLY A 242 -59.69 -10.87 5.76
N GLN A 243 -58.52 -10.21 5.66
CA GLN A 243 -58.46 -8.76 5.49
C GLN A 243 -58.59 -8.37 4.02
N GLU A 244 -59.61 -7.59 3.70
CA GLU A 244 -59.85 -7.08 2.35
C GLU A 244 -59.86 -5.53 2.30
N ASP A 245 -60.10 -4.89 3.45
CA ASP A 245 -60.19 -3.44 3.57
C ASP A 245 -58.89 -2.78 4.03
N LYS A 246 -58.54 -1.64 3.40
CA LYS A 246 -57.34 -0.84 3.71
C LYS A 246 -57.17 -0.54 5.20
N ASN A 247 -58.24 -0.14 5.89
CA ASN A 247 -58.17 0.24 7.30
C ASN A 247 -57.87 -0.97 8.20
N SER A 248 -58.37 -2.15 7.83
CA SER A 248 -58.08 -3.40 8.54
C SER A 248 -56.60 -3.77 8.37
N ILE A 249 -56.08 -3.67 7.15
CA ILE A 249 -54.67 -4.00 6.83
C ILE A 249 -53.69 -3.05 7.55
N LEU A 250 -53.94 -1.74 7.54
CA LEU A 250 -53.02 -0.74 8.13
C LEU A 250 -53.12 -0.62 9.66
N SER A 251 -54.12 -1.24 10.29
CA SER A 251 -54.27 -1.25 11.76
C SER A 251 -53.61 -2.46 12.43
N ASN A 252 -52.97 -3.34 11.66
CA ASN A 252 -52.19 -4.46 12.18
C ASN A 252 -51.05 -3.95 13.08
N THR A 253 -50.97 -4.48 14.31
CA THR A 253 -49.92 -4.16 15.28
C THR A 253 -48.70 -5.10 15.19
N GLY A 254 -48.75 -6.13 14.34
CA GLY A 254 -47.68 -7.10 14.11
C GLY A 254 -48.07 -8.11 13.03
N GLY A 255 -47.09 -8.85 12.50
CA GLY A 255 -47.32 -9.89 11.50
C GLY A 255 -47.45 -11.30 12.08
N SER A 256 -47.53 -12.29 11.19
CA SER A 256 -47.38 -13.70 11.57
C SER A 256 -45.91 -14.05 11.84
N GLN A 257 -45.65 -15.15 12.55
CA GLN A 257 -44.27 -15.61 12.78
C GLN A 257 -43.48 -15.80 11.47
N ALA A 258 -44.13 -16.28 10.41
CA ALA A 258 -43.49 -16.43 9.11
C ALA A 258 -43.13 -15.07 8.47
N TYR A 259 -43.98 -14.05 8.67
CA TYR A 259 -43.70 -12.68 8.22
C TYR A 259 -42.53 -12.07 8.99
N GLU A 260 -42.52 -12.17 10.33
CA GLU A 260 -41.43 -11.63 11.15
C GLU A 260 -40.09 -12.29 10.81
N ASN A 261 -40.08 -13.61 10.62
CA ASN A 261 -38.88 -14.33 10.18
C ASN A 261 -38.40 -13.87 8.79
N PHE A 262 -39.32 -13.55 7.87
CA PHE A 262 -38.98 -13.02 6.56
C PHE A 262 -38.38 -11.61 6.65
N ILE A 263 -38.96 -10.72 7.46
CA ILE A 263 -38.44 -9.36 7.66
C ILE A 263 -37.04 -9.40 8.29
N ALA A 264 -36.83 -10.23 9.31
CA ALA A 264 -35.54 -10.42 9.95
C ALA A 264 -34.46 -10.98 8.99
N ALA A 265 -34.85 -11.78 8.00
CA ALA A 265 -33.95 -12.25 6.95
C ALA A 265 -33.70 -11.20 5.84
N LEU A 266 -34.65 -10.28 5.63
CA LEU A 266 -34.58 -9.28 4.57
C LEU A 266 -33.66 -8.11 4.94
N ALA A 267 -33.72 -7.64 6.20
CA ALA A 267 -32.96 -6.49 6.66
C ALA A 267 -32.76 -6.50 8.18
N TRP A 268 -31.75 -5.75 8.62
CA TRP A 268 -31.56 -5.39 10.02
C TRP A 268 -32.55 -4.32 10.50
N GLU A 269 -33.07 -4.48 11.71
CA GLU A 269 -33.87 -3.46 12.37
C GLU A 269 -32.96 -2.32 12.87
N VAL A 270 -33.42 -1.09 12.71
CA VAL A 270 -32.67 0.10 13.09
C VAL A 270 -33.60 1.03 13.87
N GLU A 271 -33.15 1.43 15.06
CA GLU A 271 -33.86 2.39 15.89
C GLU A 271 -33.76 3.79 15.29
N LEU A 272 -34.90 4.37 14.89
CA LEU A 272 -34.95 5.64 14.17
C LEU A 272 -34.55 6.85 15.03
N GLU A 273 -34.65 6.76 16.36
CA GLU A 273 -34.29 7.86 17.26
C GLU A 273 -32.77 8.06 17.36
N SER A 274 -32.00 6.98 17.19
CA SER A 274 -30.54 6.97 17.34
C SER A 274 -29.79 6.93 16.01
N HIS A 275 -30.48 6.73 14.88
CA HIS A 275 -29.85 6.59 13.57
C HIS A 275 -29.69 7.93 12.82
N THR A 276 -28.44 8.34 12.60
CA THR A 276 -28.04 9.58 11.87
C THR A 276 -27.53 9.30 10.46
#